data_AF-A0A3B9M8L7-F1
#
_entry.id   AF-A0A3B9M8L7-F1
#
_cell.length_a   1.000
_cell.length_b   1.000
_cell.length_c   1.000
_cell.angle_alpha   90.00
_cell.angle_beta   90.00
_cell.angle_gamma   90.00
#
_symmetry.space_group_name_H-M   'P 1'
#
loop_
_entity.id
_entity.type
_entity.pdbx_description
1 polymer ?
#
loop_
_entity_poly.entity_id
_entity_poly.type
_entity_poly.pdbx_seq_one_letter_code
_entity_poly.pdbx_strand_id
1 'polypeptide(L)'
;MLVIPAIDIMNGQCVRLVQGDFDQRTVYSDDPATIALDFARAGAIRLHVVDLDAARGDHDNHRVIESVIEAGLIVQVAGGVRTAAQVEAWIGAGAGAVVMGTAAVREPDLLAECATTNPGHVMAALDVRDGLPAVSGWTETEPLDISELIPRWNVLPLAGVILTCT
;
A
#
# COMPACT_ATOMS: atom_id res chain seq x y z
N MET A 1 -19.10 3.83 -7.44
CA MET A 1 -18.37 3.61 -6.18
C MET A 1 -17.84 2.18 -6.20
N LEU A 2 -16.53 1.98 -5.99
CA LEU A 2 -15.92 0.65 -5.91
C LEU A 2 -15.63 0.34 -4.44
N VAL A 3 -16.02 -0.85 -3.97
CA VAL A 3 -15.65 -1.35 -2.64
C VAL A 3 -14.38 -2.17 -2.82
N ILE A 4 -13.29 -1.75 -2.16
CA ILE A 4 -12.00 -2.42 -2.20
C ILE A 4 -11.74 -3.01 -0.81
N PRO A 5 -11.84 -4.34 -0.62
CA PRO A 5 -11.39 -4.96 0.62
C PRO A 5 -9.89 -4.73 0.82
N ALA A 6 -9.47 -4.66 2.09
CA ALA A 6 -8.08 -4.52 2.47
C ALA A 6 -7.68 -5.66 3.40
N ILE A 7 -6.45 -6.16 3.24
CA ILE A 7 -5.80 -7.06 4.18
C ILE A 7 -4.44 -6.51 4.58
N ASP A 8 -4.17 -6.51 5.88
CA ASP A 8 -2.85 -6.21 6.41
C ASP A 8 -2.16 -7.52 6.75
N ILE A 9 -0.91 -7.67 6.31
CA ILE A 9 -0.12 -8.89 6.50
C ILE A 9 1.03 -8.60 7.48
N MET A 10 1.14 -9.44 8.49
CA MET A 10 2.20 -9.41 9.48
C MET A 10 2.58 -10.83 9.90
N ASN A 11 3.87 -11.15 9.89
CA ASN A 11 4.39 -12.50 10.13
C ASN A 11 3.66 -13.57 9.28
N GLY A 12 3.33 -13.25 8.02
CA GLY A 12 2.59 -14.12 7.11
C GLY A 12 1.09 -14.29 7.41
N GLN A 13 0.53 -13.55 8.37
CA GLN A 13 -0.87 -13.67 8.80
C GLN A 13 -1.68 -12.42 8.48
N CYS A 14 -2.98 -12.58 8.22
CA CYS A 14 -3.92 -11.46 8.15
C CYS A 14 -4.19 -10.92 9.54
N VAL A 15 -3.85 -9.65 9.75
CA VAL A 15 -4.03 -8.96 11.03
C VAL A 15 -4.86 -7.69 10.85
N ARG A 16 -5.30 -7.13 11.98
CA ARG A 16 -5.78 -5.75 12.07
C ARG A 16 -5.13 -5.08 13.25
N LEU A 17 -4.59 -3.88 13.03
CA LEU A 17 -4.09 -3.02 14.09
C LEU A 17 -5.20 -2.10 14.58
N VAL A 18 -5.25 -1.83 15.89
CA VAL A 18 -6.12 -0.79 16.43
C VAL A 18 -5.44 0.55 16.22
N GLN A 19 -5.98 1.39 15.32
CA GLN A 19 -5.41 2.72 15.00
C GLN A 19 -3.91 2.70 14.61
N GLY A 20 -3.46 1.63 13.95
CA GLY A 20 -2.04 1.47 13.58
C GLY A 20 -1.11 1.04 14.73
N ASP A 21 -1.64 0.73 15.92
CA ASP A 21 -0.86 0.23 17.04
C ASP A 21 -0.49 -1.25 16.86
N PHE A 22 0.82 -1.50 16.71
CA PHE A 22 1.42 -2.81 16.50
C PHE A 22 1.30 -3.75 17.71
N ASP A 23 1.24 -3.20 18.92
CA ASP A 23 1.10 -3.99 20.14
C ASP A 23 -0.35 -4.44 20.35
N GLN A 24 -1.30 -3.80 19.66
CA GLN A 24 -2.73 -4.11 19.69
C GLN A 24 -3.21 -4.73 18.37
N ARG A 25 -2.68 -5.92 18.06
CA ARG A 25 -3.07 -6.68 16.87
C ARG A 25 -4.11 -7.76 17.17
N THR A 26 -5.08 -7.91 16.28
CA THR A 26 -5.96 -9.07 16.21
C THR A 26 -5.61 -9.90 14.98
N VAL A 27 -5.33 -11.19 15.15
CA VAL A 27 -5.14 -12.12 14.04
C VAL A 27 -6.50 -12.62 13.57
N TYR A 28 -6.78 -12.45 12.28
CA TYR A 28 -8.04 -12.91 11.65
C TYR A 28 -7.87 -14.24 10.91
N SER A 29 -6.70 -14.46 10.31
CA SER A 29 -6.39 -15.68 9.57
C SER A 29 -4.88 -15.85 9.45
N ASP A 30 -4.43 -17.08 9.38
CA ASP A 30 -3.05 -17.50 9.08
C ASP A 30 -2.81 -17.77 7.59
N ASP A 31 -3.83 -17.63 6.73
CA ASP A 31 -3.75 -17.84 5.28
C ASP A 31 -4.34 -16.65 4.50
N PRO A 32 -3.52 -15.63 4.19
CA PRO A 32 -3.94 -14.47 3.41
C PRO A 32 -4.46 -14.78 2.01
N ALA A 33 -3.95 -15.83 1.36
CA ALA A 33 -4.39 -16.22 0.02
C ALA A 33 -5.83 -16.76 0.05
N THR A 34 -6.18 -17.55 1.07
CA THR A 34 -7.57 -17.98 1.28
C THR A 34 -8.50 -16.79 1.51
N ILE A 35 -8.10 -15.79 2.29
CA ILE A 35 -8.89 -14.57 2.48
C ILE A 35 -9.09 -13.80 1.17
N ALA A 36 -8.05 -13.68 0.33
CA ALA A 36 -8.16 -13.06 -0.98
C ALA A 36 -9.14 -13.81 -1.90
N LEU A 37 -9.08 -15.15 -1.91
CA LEU A 37 -10.02 -15.99 -2.66
C LEU A 37 -11.47 -15.81 -2.18
N ASP A 38 -11.69 -15.68 -0.88
CA ASP A 38 -13.03 -15.45 -0.34
C ASP A 38 -13.58 -14.07 -0.74
N PHE A 39 -12.75 -13.03 -0.78
CA PHE A 39 -13.15 -11.74 -1.35
C PHE A 39 -13.47 -11.85 -2.84
N ALA A 40 -12.68 -12.59 -3.62
CA ALA A 40 -12.96 -12.84 -5.04
C ALA A 40 -14.31 -13.55 -5.24
N ARG A 41 -14.58 -14.59 -4.44
CA ARG A 41 -15.87 -15.32 -4.45
C ARG A 41 -17.04 -14.44 -4.05
N ALA A 42 -16.82 -13.48 -3.17
CA ALA A 42 -17.82 -12.48 -2.78
C ALA A 42 -18.04 -11.38 -3.86
N GLY A 43 -17.29 -11.41 -4.96
CA GLY A 43 -17.44 -10.49 -6.09
C GLY A 43 -16.55 -9.25 -6.05
N ALA A 44 -15.54 -9.22 -5.16
CA ALA A 44 -14.53 -8.18 -5.22
C ALA A 44 -13.74 -8.29 -6.55
N ILE A 45 -13.29 -7.14 -7.07
CA ILE A 45 -12.48 -7.06 -8.29
C ILE A 45 -11.05 -6.62 -7.95
N ARG A 46 -10.90 -5.82 -6.89
CA ARG A 46 -9.62 -5.31 -6.41
C ARG A 46 -9.42 -5.71 -4.96
N LEU A 47 -8.16 -5.83 -4.56
CA LEU A 47 -7.76 -6.06 -3.18
C LEU A 47 -6.62 -5.10 -2.85
N HIS A 48 -6.70 -4.43 -1.71
CA HIS A 48 -5.59 -3.67 -1.15
C HIS A 48 -4.83 -4.56 -0.16
N VAL A 49 -3.52 -4.65 -0.29
CA VAL A 49 -2.68 -5.51 0.56
C VAL A 49 -1.57 -4.66 1.14
N VAL A 50 -1.43 -4.66 2.46
CA VAL A 50 -0.37 -3.91 3.16
C VAL A 50 0.60 -4.89 3.82
N ASP A 51 1.87 -4.85 3.43
CA ASP A 51 2.96 -5.53 4.13
C ASP A 51 3.43 -4.69 5.32
N LEU A 52 2.95 -5.03 6.51
CA LEU A 52 3.29 -4.28 7.73
C LEU A 52 4.73 -4.52 8.18
N ASP A 53 5.30 -5.69 7.90
CA ASP A 53 6.70 -5.99 8.24
C ASP A 53 7.66 -5.20 7.35
N ALA A 54 7.36 -5.12 6.04
CA ALA A 54 8.16 -4.31 5.12
C ALA A 54 8.00 -2.81 5.40
N ALA A 55 6.81 -2.36 5.79
CA ALA A 55 6.56 -0.99 6.22
C ALA A 55 7.44 -0.58 7.41
N ARG A 56 7.69 -1.50 8.35
CA ARG A 56 8.61 -1.30 9.48
C ARG A 56 10.08 -1.43 9.10
N GLY A 57 10.39 -2.22 8.07
CA GLY A 57 11.75 -2.48 7.63
C GLY A 57 12.44 -3.62 8.39
N ASP A 58 11.66 -4.50 9.04
CA ASP A 58 12.18 -5.63 9.80
C ASP A 58 12.45 -6.85 8.88
N HIS A 59 11.45 -7.24 8.09
CA HIS A 59 11.53 -8.24 7.01
C HIS A 59 10.39 -8.00 6.01
N ASP A 60 10.19 -8.89 5.03
CA ASP A 60 9.08 -8.82 4.07
C ASP A 60 8.22 -10.09 4.06
N ASN A 61 7.05 -10.00 3.43
CA ASN A 61 6.11 -11.09 3.21
C ASN A 61 5.99 -11.44 1.72
N HIS A 62 7.07 -11.33 0.93
CA HIS A 62 7.00 -11.40 -0.54
C HIS A 62 6.24 -12.62 -1.07
N ARG A 63 6.61 -13.82 -0.63
CA ARG A 63 5.97 -15.07 -1.07
C ARG A 63 4.48 -15.17 -0.72
N VAL A 64 4.08 -14.59 0.41
CA VAL A 64 2.68 -14.60 0.85
C VAL A 64 1.86 -13.63 0.00
N ILE A 65 2.45 -12.50 -0.38
CA ILE A 65 1.77 -11.53 -1.25
C ILE A 65 1.70 -12.05 -2.69
N GLU A 66 2.73 -12.75 -3.18
CA GLU A 66 2.68 -13.43 -4.47
C GLU A 66 1.52 -14.43 -4.55
N SER A 67 1.30 -15.26 -3.52
CA SER A 67 0.16 -16.18 -3.50
C SER A 67 -1.20 -15.46 -3.40
N VAL A 68 -1.24 -14.28 -2.78
CA VAL A 68 -2.43 -13.41 -2.78
C VAL A 68 -2.71 -12.84 -4.18
N ILE A 69 -1.68 -12.45 -4.93
CA ILE A 69 -1.81 -11.97 -6.32
C ILE A 69 -2.40 -13.08 -7.22
N GLU A 70 -1.99 -14.33 -7.00
CA GLU A 70 -2.50 -15.49 -7.73
C GLU A 70 -4.00 -15.79 -7.50
N ALA A 71 -4.63 -15.18 -6.49
CA ALA A 71 -6.06 -15.37 -6.19
C ALA A 71 -7.01 -14.78 -7.26
N GLY A 72 -6.49 -14.11 -8.29
CA GLY A 72 -7.26 -13.64 -9.45
C GLY A 72 -7.90 -12.26 -9.28
N LEU A 73 -7.55 -11.53 -8.23
CA LEU A 73 -7.94 -10.13 -8.00
C LEU A 73 -6.89 -9.17 -8.57
N ILE A 74 -7.30 -7.94 -8.90
CA ILE A 74 -6.35 -6.86 -9.20
C ILE A 74 -5.82 -6.34 -7.86
N VAL A 75 -4.62 -6.79 -7.48
CA VAL A 75 -4.00 -6.48 -6.19
C VAL A 75 -3.24 -5.15 -6.25
N GLN A 76 -3.45 -4.31 -5.23
CA GLN A 76 -2.66 -3.11 -4.95
C GLN A 76 -1.74 -3.42 -3.77
N VAL A 77 -0.43 -3.48 -4.00
CA VAL A 77 0.54 -3.83 -2.96
C VAL A 77 1.11 -2.57 -2.33
N ALA A 78 1.00 -2.47 -1.01
CA ALA A 78 1.50 -1.39 -0.18
C ALA A 78 2.43 -1.95 0.90
N GLY A 79 3.20 -1.07 1.53
CA GLY A 79 4.09 -1.42 2.64
C GLY A 79 5.56 -1.47 2.21
N GLY A 80 6.38 -0.58 2.76
CA GLY A 80 7.84 -0.67 2.66
C GLY A 80 8.48 -0.39 1.29
N VAL A 81 7.72 0.13 0.32
CA VAL A 81 8.23 0.47 -1.02
C VAL A 81 9.05 1.76 -0.97
N ARG A 82 10.37 1.63 -1.14
CA ARG A 82 11.36 2.70 -0.99
C ARG A 82 12.29 2.85 -2.20
N THR A 83 12.15 2.00 -3.21
CA THR A 83 13.01 2.02 -4.41
C THR A 83 12.22 1.68 -5.67
N ALA A 84 12.68 2.18 -6.82
CA ALA A 84 12.10 1.84 -8.12
C ALA A 84 12.19 0.33 -8.41
N ALA A 85 13.28 -0.32 -7.99
CA ALA A 85 13.45 -1.77 -8.14
C ALA A 85 12.36 -2.58 -7.43
N GLN A 86 11.88 -2.13 -6.25
CA GLN A 86 10.76 -2.78 -5.57
C GLN A 86 9.44 -2.59 -6.31
N VAL A 87 9.23 -1.42 -6.94
CA VAL A 87 8.05 -1.17 -7.78
C VAL A 87 8.04 -2.13 -8.97
N GLU A 88 9.15 -2.21 -9.70
CA GLU A 88 9.31 -3.12 -10.84
C GLU A 88 9.11 -4.59 -10.44
N ALA A 89 9.67 -4.99 -9.29
CA ALA A 89 9.53 -6.36 -8.79
C ALA A 89 8.06 -6.72 -8.55
N TRP A 90 7.29 -5.86 -7.89
CA TRP A 90 5.88 -6.12 -7.61
C TRP A 90 5.02 -6.13 -8.87
N ILE A 91 5.25 -5.20 -9.80
CA ILE A 91 4.55 -5.18 -11.10
C ILE A 91 4.88 -6.46 -11.87
N GLY A 92 6.16 -6.87 -11.89
CA GLY A 92 6.62 -8.11 -12.51
C GLY A 92 6.02 -9.37 -11.87
N ALA A 93 5.73 -9.35 -10.57
CA ALA A 93 5.00 -10.40 -9.85
C ALA A 93 3.49 -10.42 -10.15
N GLY A 94 2.96 -9.43 -10.88
CA GLY A 94 1.56 -9.35 -11.27
C GLY A 94 0.70 -8.40 -10.42
N ALA A 95 1.31 -7.58 -9.56
CA ALA A 95 0.59 -6.53 -8.87
C ALA A 95 -0.06 -5.57 -9.88
N GLY A 96 -1.36 -5.30 -9.69
CA GLY A 96 -2.08 -4.33 -10.52
C GLY A 96 -1.58 -2.91 -10.32
N ALA A 97 -1.22 -2.56 -9.08
CA ALA A 97 -0.49 -1.33 -8.78
C ALA A 97 0.36 -1.46 -7.51
N VAL A 98 1.37 -0.61 -7.39
CA VAL A 98 2.24 -0.48 -6.23
C VAL A 98 1.99 0.85 -5.54
N VAL A 99 1.75 0.82 -4.23
CA VAL A 99 1.38 1.98 -3.43
C VAL A 99 2.60 2.50 -2.68
N MET A 100 2.96 3.75 -2.94
CA MET A 100 4.05 4.46 -2.26
C MET A 100 3.48 5.44 -1.23
N GLY A 101 3.81 5.24 0.05
CA GLY A 101 3.39 6.11 1.16
C GLY A 101 4.47 7.14 1.51
N THR A 102 5.28 6.86 2.56
CA THR A 102 6.38 7.73 3.01
C THR A 102 7.25 8.27 1.86
N ALA A 103 7.65 7.43 0.91
CA ALA A 103 8.46 7.83 -0.24
C ALA A 103 7.72 8.82 -1.17
N ALA A 104 6.40 8.70 -1.33
CA ALA A 104 5.62 9.64 -2.13
C ALA A 104 5.59 11.07 -1.54
N VAL A 105 5.76 11.18 -0.22
CA VAL A 105 5.82 12.45 0.51
C VAL A 105 7.26 12.99 0.56
N ARG A 106 8.23 12.15 0.94
CA ARG A 106 9.62 12.55 1.18
C ARG A 106 10.51 12.57 -0.06
N GLU A 107 10.19 11.76 -1.07
CA GLU A 107 11.03 11.51 -2.25
C GLU A 107 10.22 11.76 -3.54
N PRO A 108 9.83 13.02 -3.83
CA PRO A 108 8.96 13.34 -4.97
C PRO A 108 9.57 12.96 -6.31
N ASP A 109 10.89 13.03 -6.46
CA ASP A 109 11.60 12.62 -7.68
C ASP A 109 11.50 11.11 -7.91
N LEU A 110 11.62 10.31 -6.85
CA LEU A 110 11.45 8.86 -6.92
C LEU A 110 10.01 8.49 -7.30
N LEU A 111 9.01 9.14 -6.70
CA LEU A 111 7.61 8.93 -7.08
C LEU A 111 7.39 9.25 -8.56
N ALA A 112 7.93 10.38 -9.03
CA ALA A 112 7.81 10.81 -10.42
C ALA A 112 8.49 9.83 -11.39
N GLU A 113 9.68 9.33 -11.05
CA GLU A 113 10.42 8.32 -11.80
C GLU A 113 9.60 7.02 -11.92
N CYS A 114 9.14 6.48 -10.78
CA CYS A 114 8.35 5.25 -10.73
C CYS A 114 7.06 5.39 -11.54
N ALA A 115 6.31 6.49 -11.35
CA ALA A 115 5.06 6.73 -12.05
C ALA A 115 5.26 6.88 -13.56
N THR A 116 6.28 7.63 -13.99
CA THR A 116 6.55 7.88 -15.42
C THR A 116 7.00 6.60 -16.13
N THR A 117 7.82 5.79 -15.47
CA THR A 117 8.28 4.50 -16.01
C THR A 117 7.15 3.47 -16.06
N ASN A 118 6.22 3.52 -15.10
CA ASN A 118 5.13 2.56 -14.93
C ASN A 118 3.75 3.26 -14.93
N PRO A 119 3.33 3.88 -16.04
CA PRO A 119 2.10 4.67 -16.09
C PRO A 119 0.89 3.79 -15.79
N GLY A 120 0.06 4.22 -14.84
CA GLY A 120 -1.14 3.48 -14.44
C GLY A 120 -0.89 2.28 -13.50
N HIS A 121 0.35 2.07 -13.02
CA HIS A 121 0.71 1.01 -12.08
C HIS A 121 1.30 1.52 -10.76
N VAL A 122 1.46 2.82 -10.58
CA VAL A 122 1.94 3.40 -9.31
C VAL A 122 0.84 4.23 -8.67
N MET A 123 0.63 4.05 -7.37
CA MET A 123 -0.30 4.83 -6.56
C MET A 123 0.45 5.58 -5.46
N ALA A 124 -0.04 6.76 -5.09
CA ALA A 124 0.44 7.46 -3.90
C ALA A 124 -0.52 7.23 -2.73
N ALA A 125 0.00 6.98 -1.53
CA ALA A 125 -0.77 7.00 -0.30
C ALA A 125 -0.44 8.26 0.49
N LEU A 126 -1.50 8.95 0.92
CA LEU A 126 -1.45 10.08 1.83
C LEU A 126 -2.21 9.73 3.09
N ASP A 127 -1.46 9.41 4.13
CA ASP A 127 -2.00 9.28 5.46
C ASP A 127 -1.99 10.65 6.14
N VAL A 128 -3.07 11.04 6.81
CA VAL A 128 -3.23 12.36 7.42
C VAL A 128 -3.57 12.21 8.89
N ARG A 129 -2.74 12.82 9.74
CA ARG A 129 -2.95 12.93 11.19
C ARG A 129 -2.88 14.40 11.60
N ASP A 130 -3.90 14.87 12.28
CA ASP A 130 -4.02 16.28 12.73
C ASP A 130 -3.84 17.30 11.59
N GLY A 131 -4.30 16.95 10.38
CA GLY A 131 -4.19 17.78 9.18
C GLY A 131 -2.81 17.79 8.52
N LEU A 132 -1.86 17.00 9.00
CA LEU A 132 -0.50 16.88 8.46
C LEU A 132 -0.27 15.48 7.84
N PRO A 133 0.56 15.38 6.78
CA PRO A 133 1.00 14.09 6.25
C PRO A 133 1.71 13.26 7.33
N ALA A 134 1.22 12.05 7.56
CA ALA A 134 1.83 11.06 8.42
C ALA A 134 2.76 10.15 7.59
N VAL A 135 3.95 9.87 8.12
CA VAL A 135 5.01 9.09 7.45
C VAL A 135 5.65 8.11 8.43
N SER A 136 6.59 7.30 7.95
CA SER A 136 7.29 6.27 8.74
C SER A 136 6.32 5.31 9.44
N GLY A 137 5.27 4.87 8.74
CA GLY A 137 4.25 3.98 9.32
C GLY A 137 3.48 4.64 10.47
N TRP A 138 3.00 5.87 10.25
CA TRP A 138 2.20 6.66 11.21
C TRP A 138 2.95 7.15 12.46
N THR A 139 4.27 6.99 12.54
CA THR A 139 5.04 7.40 13.71
C THR A 139 5.45 8.88 13.66
N GLU A 140 5.64 9.45 12.47
CA GLU A 140 6.11 10.82 12.25
C GLU A 140 5.09 11.64 11.44
N THR A 141 5.15 12.98 11.57
CA THR A 141 4.39 13.91 10.71
C THR A 141 5.35 14.85 9.98
N GLU A 142 5.03 15.18 8.74
CA GLU A 142 5.75 16.20 7.97
C GLU A 142 5.01 17.54 8.03
N PRO A 143 5.71 18.68 8.18
CA PRO A 143 5.11 20.01 8.14
C PRO A 143 4.83 20.45 6.68
N LEU A 144 4.23 19.56 5.89
CA LEU A 144 3.87 19.78 4.50
C LEU A 144 2.38 20.04 4.39
N ASP A 145 2.01 21.03 3.59
CA ASP A 145 0.61 21.31 3.29
C ASP A 145 0.10 20.29 2.25
N ILE A 146 -0.98 19.57 2.61
CA ILE A 146 -1.65 18.62 1.73
C ILE A 146 -2.09 19.30 0.42
N SER A 147 -2.48 20.58 0.49
CA SER A 147 -2.89 21.36 -0.68
C SER A 147 -1.74 21.63 -1.65
N GLU A 148 -0.48 21.50 -1.23
CA GLU A 148 0.69 21.55 -2.10
C GLU A 148 1.07 20.19 -2.68
N LEU A 149 0.83 19.10 -1.96
CA LEU A 149 1.17 17.74 -2.41
C LEU A 149 0.27 17.27 -3.56
N ILE A 150 -1.04 17.47 -3.44
CA ILE A 150 -2.01 16.97 -4.43
C ILE A 150 -1.76 17.53 -5.84
N PRO A 151 -1.52 18.84 -6.05
CA PRO A 151 -1.16 19.37 -7.37
C PRO A 151 0.11 18.75 -7.98
N ARG A 152 1.12 18.46 -7.15
CA ARG A 152 2.37 17.80 -7.61
C ARG A 152 2.10 16.38 -8.10
N TRP A 153 1.21 15.65 -7.44
CA TRP A 153 0.85 14.29 -7.85
C TRP A 153 -0.11 14.28 -9.05
N ASN A 154 -0.97 15.28 -9.19
CA ASN A 154 -1.98 15.35 -10.24
C ASN A 154 -1.40 15.44 -11.67
N VAL A 155 -0.13 15.86 -11.82
CA VAL A 155 0.56 15.90 -13.11
C VAL A 155 1.27 14.58 -13.45
N LEU A 156 1.34 13.63 -12.51
CA LEU A 156 1.98 12.34 -12.70
C LEU A 156 0.97 11.30 -13.22
N PRO A 157 1.40 10.31 -14.03
CA PRO A 157 0.52 9.26 -14.55
C PRO A 157 0.24 8.16 -13.51
N LEU A 158 -0.19 8.56 -12.32
CA LEU A 158 -0.54 7.67 -11.21
C LEU A 158 -1.83 6.89 -11.52
N ALA A 159 -1.89 5.64 -11.04
CA ALA A 159 -3.09 4.82 -11.06
C ALA A 159 -4.18 5.31 -10.09
N GLY A 160 -3.78 6.12 -9.10
CA GLY A 160 -4.68 6.74 -8.13
C GLY A 160 -3.94 7.23 -6.87
N VAL A 161 -4.71 7.87 -5.99
CA VAL A 161 -4.27 8.31 -4.66
C VAL A 161 -5.15 7.65 -3.61
N ILE A 162 -4.55 7.08 -2.57
CA ILE A 162 -5.23 6.59 -1.38
C ILE A 162 -5.09 7.67 -0.31
N LEU A 163 -6.21 8.13 0.24
CA LEU A 163 -6.24 9.10 1.32
C LEU A 163 -6.80 8.42 2.57
N THR A 164 -6.02 8.37 3.64
CA THR A 164 -6.45 7.88 4.95
C THR A 164 -6.48 9.07 5.91
N CYS A 165 -7.65 9.41 6.44
CA CYS A 165 -7.79 10.45 7.45
C CYS A 165 -8.29 9.85 8.75
N THR A 166 -7.69 10.24 9.86
CA THR A 166 -8.09 9.87 11.22
C THR A 166 -8.33 11.09 12.07
#